data_AF-A0AAV7CE19-F1
#
_entry.id   AF-A0AAV7CE19-F1
#
_cell.length_a   1.000
_cell.length_b   1.000
_cell.length_c   1.000
_cell.angle_alpha   90.00
_cell.angle_beta   90.00
_cell.angle_gamma   90.00
#
_symmetry.space_group_name_H-M   'P 1'
#
loop_
_entity.id
_entity.type
_entity.pdbx_description
1 polymer ?
#
loop_
_entity_poly.entity_id
_entity_poly.type
_entity_poly.pdbx_seq_one_letter_code
_entity_poly.pdbx_strand_id
1 'polypeptide(L)'
;MSDLNVPEQLYQYMVGGHKRSHVGINREKHKSPSYQIKEGDTINVDVTCPGATLALAMIYLKTNNRSIADWLQAPDTMYLLDFVKPEFLLLRTLARCLILWDDILPNAQWVNSNVPEIITANSVSLHAAEQPASEDLNLETLAQAHVYTIAGACLALGFRFAGSANLSAFNCLCKFAKDFECLSGQAVTTTGHYNLETCLSVVLLSLSMVMAGSGNLRVLQLCRFMHKKTGGEMNYGFHLAHHMALGLLFLGGGRYSLSTSNSSIAALLCALYPHFPVHSTDNRYHLQALRHLYVLAAEPRLLVPVDVDTNTPCYVLLEVTYKGTQWYEETTEELMAPTLLPELHLLKQIKVKGPRYWEIIIDLRKGIQHLQSILCKDGVLYVKLRAGQLSYKEDPMGWRSLLAQTVTHRNSEARSFKPEAISAFTSDPALLSFAEYFCKPTTDMGQVIYLFHLM
;
A
#
# COMPACT_ATOMS: atom_id res chain seq x y z
N MET A 1 15.96 -18.85 25.93
CA MET A 1 15.73 -19.34 24.55
C MET A 1 17.02 -19.79 23.85
N SER A 2 18.20 -19.33 24.27
CA SER A 2 19.49 -19.76 23.70
C SER A 2 19.67 -21.28 23.76
N ASP A 3 19.29 -21.94 24.85
CA ASP A 3 19.39 -23.39 25.00
C ASP A 3 18.37 -24.19 24.15
N LEU A 4 17.31 -23.54 23.64
CA LEU A 4 16.28 -24.20 22.84
C LEU A 4 16.63 -24.30 21.35
N ASN A 5 17.65 -23.58 20.87
CA ASN A 5 18.03 -23.49 19.44
C ASN A 5 16.82 -23.32 18.50
N VAL A 6 15.92 -22.38 18.83
CA VAL A 6 14.67 -22.13 18.08
C VAL A 6 14.90 -21.98 16.58
N PRO A 7 15.91 -21.22 16.08
CA PRO A 7 16.13 -21.07 14.63
C PRO A 7 16.47 -22.39 13.93
N GLU A 8 17.27 -23.25 14.54
CA GLU A 8 17.63 -24.56 13.99
C GLU A 8 16.42 -25.49 13.94
N GLN A 9 15.56 -25.46 14.96
CA GLN A 9 14.32 -26.23 14.97
C GLN A 9 13.38 -25.77 13.85
N LEU A 10 13.21 -24.45 13.68
CA LEU A 10 12.39 -23.90 12.60
C LEU A 10 12.98 -24.22 11.21
N TYR A 11 14.31 -24.16 11.06
CA TYR A 11 14.97 -24.59 9.84
C TYR A 11 14.69 -26.07 9.52
N GLN A 12 14.76 -26.95 10.53
CA GLN A 12 14.43 -28.36 10.39
C GLN A 12 12.96 -28.60 10.01
N TYR A 13 12.04 -27.79 10.54
CA TYR A 13 10.62 -27.81 10.16
C TYR A 13 10.36 -27.26 8.74
N MET A 14 11.25 -26.42 8.22
CA MET A 14 11.14 -25.82 6.89
C MET A 14 11.69 -26.70 5.77
N VAL A 15 12.88 -27.28 5.98
CA VAL A 15 13.59 -28.09 4.97
C VAL A 15 13.24 -29.58 5.09
N GLY A 16 12.76 -30.01 6.26
CA GLY A 16 12.53 -31.40 6.57
C GLY A 16 13.77 -32.06 7.20
N GLY A 17 13.63 -33.33 7.53
CA GLY A 17 14.64 -34.09 8.25
C GLY A 17 14.00 -35.10 9.19
N HIS A 18 14.82 -35.78 9.99
CA HIS A 18 14.33 -36.79 10.92
C HIS A 18 13.66 -36.16 12.14
N LYS A 19 12.51 -36.69 12.57
CA LYS A 19 11.85 -36.21 13.79
C LYS A 19 12.79 -36.40 14.99
N ARG A 20 12.97 -35.35 15.80
CA ARG A 20 13.68 -35.49 17.09
C ARG A 20 12.81 -36.35 18.01
N SER A 21 13.43 -37.30 18.72
CA SER A 21 12.76 -38.10 19.75
C SER A 21 12.16 -37.16 20.81
N HIS A 22 10.84 -37.22 21.02
CA HIS A 22 10.19 -36.45 22.07
C HIS A 22 10.69 -36.92 23.45
N VAL A 23 11.49 -36.07 24.10
CA VAL A 23 11.89 -36.24 25.50
C VAL A 23 10.82 -35.57 26.38
N GLY A 24 9.98 -36.35 27.06
CA GLY A 24 9.02 -35.83 28.05
C GLY A 24 7.66 -36.55 28.12
N ILE A 25 6.80 -36.04 29.00
CA ILE A 25 5.48 -36.60 29.39
C ILE A 25 4.51 -36.80 28.21
N ASN A 26 4.68 -36.08 27.09
CA ASN A 26 3.85 -36.25 25.89
C ASN A 26 4.17 -37.53 25.09
N ARG A 27 5.27 -38.24 25.39
CA ARG A 27 5.62 -39.51 24.72
C ARG A 27 4.57 -40.60 24.93
N GLU A 28 3.84 -40.56 26.05
CA GLU A 28 2.79 -41.55 26.36
C GLU A 28 1.49 -41.31 25.59
N LYS A 29 1.16 -40.05 25.26
CA LYS A 29 -0.03 -39.69 24.47
C LYS A 29 0.08 -40.06 22.99
N HIS A 30 1.29 -40.29 22.50
CA HIS A 30 1.58 -40.62 21.09
C HIS A 30 2.01 -42.09 20.86
N LYS A 31 1.76 -43.00 21.81
CA LYS A 31 2.10 -44.43 21.67
C LYS A 31 1.27 -45.16 20.60
N SER A 32 0.03 -44.75 20.37
CA SER A 32 -0.81 -45.29 19.30
C SER A 32 -0.71 -44.41 18.04
N PRO A 33 -0.34 -44.95 16.87
CA PRO A 33 -0.33 -44.19 15.64
C PRO A 33 -1.74 -43.73 15.26
N SER A 34 -1.84 -42.64 14.51
CA SER A 34 -3.13 -42.15 14.03
C SER A 34 -3.72 -43.09 12.96
N TYR A 35 -5.03 -43.27 12.96
CA TYR A 35 -5.73 -44.13 11.97
C TYR A 35 -6.02 -43.40 10.65
N GLN A 36 -5.92 -42.07 10.62
CA GLN A 36 -6.24 -41.25 9.44
C GLN A 36 -4.99 -40.82 8.67
N ILE A 37 -3.88 -40.55 9.38
CA ILE A 37 -2.64 -40.02 8.81
C ILE A 37 -1.48 -40.94 9.17
N LYS A 38 -0.85 -41.52 8.16
CA LYS A 38 0.37 -42.30 8.31
C LYS A 38 1.57 -41.42 8.02
N GLU A 39 2.13 -40.82 9.05
CA GLU A 39 3.40 -40.09 8.93
C GLU A 39 4.58 -41.05 9.03
N GLY A 40 5.63 -40.81 8.24
CA GLY A 40 6.91 -41.48 8.39
C GLY A 40 7.76 -40.90 9.53
N ASP A 41 9.00 -41.36 9.60
CA ASP A 41 10.01 -40.89 10.57
C ASP A 41 10.57 -39.50 10.21
N THR A 42 10.30 -39.03 9.00
CA THR A 42 10.64 -37.68 8.54
C THR A 42 9.55 -36.68 8.91
N ILE A 43 9.96 -35.42 9.09
CA ILE A 43 9.07 -34.29 9.31
C ILE A 43 8.26 -34.04 8.03
N ASN A 44 6.95 -33.87 8.19
CA ASN A 44 6.06 -33.55 7.09
C ASN A 44 6.13 -32.04 6.76
N VAL A 45 7.00 -31.70 5.80
CA VAL A 45 7.24 -30.33 5.32
C VAL A 45 5.94 -29.69 4.82
N ASP A 46 5.00 -30.45 4.26
CA ASP A 46 3.73 -29.91 3.78
C ASP A 46 2.88 -29.25 4.86
N VAL A 47 3.05 -29.67 6.12
CA VAL A 47 2.33 -29.11 7.27
C VAL A 47 3.19 -28.05 7.97
N THR A 48 4.48 -28.31 8.15
CA THR A 48 5.33 -27.49 9.03
C THR A 48 6.02 -26.32 8.33
N CYS A 49 6.25 -26.40 7.01
CA CYS A 49 7.00 -25.40 6.25
C CYS A 49 6.41 -23.98 6.31
N PRO A 50 5.11 -23.74 6.04
CA PRO A 50 4.58 -22.38 6.01
C PRO A 50 4.66 -21.70 7.38
N GLY A 51 4.33 -22.45 8.45
CA GLY A 51 4.41 -21.94 9.82
C GLY A 51 5.85 -21.62 10.23
N ALA A 52 6.80 -22.50 9.93
CA ALA A 52 8.21 -22.29 10.26
C ALA A 52 8.82 -21.11 9.49
N THR A 53 8.49 -20.98 8.20
CA THR A 53 8.95 -19.89 7.33
C THR A 53 8.46 -18.53 7.84
N LEU A 54 7.18 -18.41 8.17
CA LEU A 54 6.61 -17.18 8.74
C LEU A 54 7.12 -16.88 10.15
N ALA A 55 7.36 -17.90 10.97
CA ALA A 55 7.95 -17.73 12.29
C ALA A 55 9.38 -17.17 12.20
N LEU A 56 10.22 -17.71 11.30
CA LEU A 56 11.55 -17.16 11.03
C LEU A 56 11.47 -15.70 10.54
N ALA A 57 10.53 -15.40 9.63
CA ALA A 57 10.31 -14.04 9.13
C ALA A 57 9.98 -13.06 10.26
N MET A 58 9.13 -13.45 11.21
CA MET A 58 8.71 -12.59 12.32
C MET A 58 9.79 -12.45 13.41
N ILE A 59 10.52 -13.52 13.74
CA ILE A 59 11.60 -13.48 14.74
C ILE A 59 12.74 -12.56 14.27
N TYR A 60 13.08 -12.62 12.98
CA TYR A 60 14.18 -11.87 12.38
C TYR A 60 13.73 -10.67 11.53
N LEU A 61 12.51 -10.19 11.77
CA LEU A 61 11.90 -9.09 11.01
C LEU A 61 12.74 -7.82 11.09
N LYS A 62 13.13 -7.27 9.93
CA LYS A 62 13.98 -6.06 9.80
C LYS A 62 15.32 -6.12 10.55
N THR A 63 15.87 -7.32 10.75
CA THR A 63 17.17 -7.50 11.44
C THR A 63 18.35 -7.55 10.49
N ASN A 64 18.11 -7.72 9.17
CA ASN A 64 19.11 -7.88 8.12
C ASN A 64 20.11 -9.02 8.39
N ASN A 65 19.70 -10.06 9.14
CA ASN A 65 20.55 -11.21 9.43
C ASN A 65 20.71 -12.09 8.18
N ARG A 66 21.82 -11.92 7.46
CA ARG A 66 22.15 -12.67 6.24
C ARG A 66 22.19 -14.17 6.47
N SER A 67 22.77 -14.64 7.57
CA SER A 67 22.93 -16.08 7.84
C SER A 67 21.61 -16.86 7.80
N ILE A 68 20.51 -16.25 8.26
CA ILE A 68 19.18 -16.88 8.26
C ILE A 68 18.42 -16.55 6.97
N ALA A 69 18.60 -15.35 6.44
CA ALA A 69 18.01 -14.98 5.15
C ALA A 69 18.50 -15.87 4.00
N ASP A 70 19.77 -16.30 4.04
CA ASP A 70 20.37 -17.18 3.04
C ASP A 70 19.81 -18.61 3.12
N TRP A 71 19.37 -19.06 4.29
CA TRP A 71 18.64 -20.34 4.44
C TRP A 71 17.27 -20.33 3.75
N LEU A 72 16.68 -19.15 3.58
CA LEU A 72 15.37 -18.92 2.95
C LEU A 72 15.48 -18.63 1.45
N GLN A 73 16.69 -18.66 0.90
CA GLN A 73 16.90 -18.47 -0.53
C GLN A 73 16.19 -19.58 -1.33
N ALA A 74 15.68 -19.20 -2.51
CA ALA A 74 15.15 -20.18 -3.45
C ALA A 74 16.29 -21.13 -3.89
N PRO A 75 16.02 -22.44 -4.03
CA PRO A 75 17.05 -23.38 -4.41
C PRO A 75 17.52 -23.14 -5.85
N ASP A 76 18.84 -23.15 -6.04
CA ASP A 76 19.48 -22.83 -7.33
C ASP A 76 19.63 -24.05 -8.26
N THR A 77 19.22 -25.25 -7.83
CA THR A 77 19.32 -26.48 -8.64
C THR A 77 17.94 -27.08 -8.93
N MET A 78 17.79 -27.65 -10.13
CA MET A 78 16.52 -28.26 -10.56
C MET A 78 16.07 -29.37 -9.61
N TYR A 79 17.02 -30.22 -9.18
CA TYR A 79 16.75 -31.30 -8.24
C TYR A 79 16.16 -30.80 -6.92
N LEU A 80 16.69 -29.71 -6.35
CA LEU A 80 16.18 -29.14 -5.10
C LEU A 80 14.84 -28.42 -5.27
N LEU A 81 14.57 -27.86 -6.46
CA LEU A 81 13.27 -27.25 -6.76
C LEU A 81 12.14 -28.28 -6.74
N ASP A 82 12.38 -29.50 -7.22
CA ASP A 82 11.37 -30.57 -7.21
C ASP A 82 10.96 -31.01 -5.78
N PHE A 83 11.79 -30.76 -4.75
CA PHE A 83 11.43 -31.04 -3.34
C PHE A 83 10.57 -29.96 -2.70
N VAL A 84 10.40 -28.80 -3.35
CA VAL A 84 9.74 -27.64 -2.75
C VAL A 84 8.51 -27.28 -3.56
N LYS A 85 7.34 -27.34 -2.93
CA LYS A 85 6.11 -26.84 -3.54
C LYS A 85 6.25 -25.35 -3.89
N PRO A 86 5.76 -24.91 -5.06
CA PRO A 86 5.93 -23.53 -5.52
C PRO A 86 5.23 -22.52 -4.59
N GLU A 87 4.12 -22.89 -3.95
CA GLU A 87 3.46 -22.07 -2.92
C GLU A 87 4.38 -21.73 -1.73
N PHE A 88 5.25 -22.68 -1.34
CA PHE A 88 6.21 -22.43 -0.26
C PHE A 88 7.35 -21.52 -0.73
N LEU A 89 7.71 -21.53 -2.03
CA LEU A 89 8.70 -20.57 -2.56
C LEU A 89 8.21 -19.13 -2.41
N LEU A 90 6.92 -18.86 -2.64
CA LEU A 90 6.35 -17.53 -2.42
C LEU A 90 6.55 -17.08 -0.97
N LEU A 91 6.23 -17.95 0.00
CA LEU A 91 6.41 -17.63 1.43
C LEU A 91 7.88 -17.49 1.82
N ARG A 92 8.79 -18.30 1.24
CA ARG A 92 10.24 -18.21 1.49
C ARG A 92 10.82 -16.91 0.96
N THR A 93 10.48 -16.53 -0.27
CA THR A 93 10.89 -15.26 -0.86
C THR A 93 10.35 -14.08 -0.06
N LEU A 94 9.07 -14.12 0.33
CA LEU A 94 8.48 -13.10 1.21
C LEU A 94 9.25 -13.02 2.54
N ALA A 95 9.48 -14.15 3.22
CA ALA A 95 10.17 -14.21 4.50
C ALA A 95 11.61 -13.65 4.40
N ARG A 96 12.35 -14.06 3.37
CA ARG A 96 13.70 -13.56 3.10
C ARG A 96 13.70 -12.03 2.93
N CYS A 97 12.78 -11.49 2.12
CA CYS A 97 12.68 -10.06 1.91
C CYS A 97 12.28 -9.30 3.19
N LEU A 98 11.40 -9.86 4.04
CA LEU A 98 11.02 -9.24 5.32
C LEU A 98 12.17 -9.19 6.33
N ILE A 99 13.08 -10.17 6.30
CA ILE A 99 14.31 -10.15 7.10
C ILE A 99 15.28 -9.10 6.54
N LEU A 100 15.48 -9.10 5.22
CA LEU A 100 16.33 -8.15 4.48
C LEU A 100 15.57 -6.89 4.07
N TRP A 101 14.92 -6.26 5.04
CA TRP A 101 13.96 -5.18 4.81
C TRP A 101 14.55 -3.95 4.11
N ASP A 102 15.82 -3.66 4.39
CA ASP A 102 16.47 -2.44 3.90
C ASP A 102 16.87 -2.51 2.42
N ASP A 103 17.02 -3.74 1.90
CA ASP A 103 17.40 -3.99 0.52
C ASP A 103 16.21 -3.87 -0.46
N ILE A 104 14.97 -3.73 0.04
CA ILE A 104 13.77 -3.73 -0.80
C ILE A 104 13.70 -2.43 -1.62
N LEU A 105 13.81 -2.56 -2.94
CA LEU A 105 13.74 -1.43 -3.87
C LEU A 105 12.48 -1.46 -4.75
N PRO A 106 11.84 -0.30 -5.00
CA PRO A 106 10.60 -0.22 -5.78
C PRO A 106 10.86 -0.17 -7.29
N ASN A 107 11.65 -1.12 -7.81
CA ASN A 107 11.94 -1.24 -9.24
C ASN A 107 11.77 -2.70 -9.72
N ALA A 108 11.52 -2.87 -11.02
CA ALA A 108 11.30 -4.20 -11.59
C ALA A 108 12.56 -5.07 -11.60
N GLN A 109 13.75 -4.43 -11.66
CA GLN A 109 15.04 -5.11 -11.62
C GLN A 109 15.24 -5.85 -10.30
N TRP A 110 14.88 -5.22 -9.18
CA TRP A 110 14.94 -5.81 -7.85
C TRP A 110 13.98 -7.00 -7.72
N VAL A 111 12.74 -6.86 -8.19
CA VAL A 111 11.78 -7.98 -8.18
C VAL A 111 12.35 -9.18 -8.94
N ASN A 112 12.90 -8.94 -10.14
CA ASN A 112 13.49 -9.99 -10.98
C ASN A 112 14.79 -10.56 -10.38
N SER A 113 15.55 -9.79 -9.59
CA SER A 113 16.79 -10.28 -8.96
C SER A 113 16.57 -11.35 -7.89
N ASN A 114 15.34 -11.50 -7.39
CA ASN A 114 15.00 -12.56 -6.43
C ASN A 114 14.78 -13.92 -7.09
N VAL A 115 14.72 -13.97 -8.43
CA VAL A 115 14.56 -15.21 -9.19
C VAL A 115 15.93 -15.83 -9.45
N PRO A 116 16.18 -17.09 -9.05
CA PRO A 116 17.43 -17.79 -9.33
C PRO A 116 17.81 -17.85 -10.81
N GLU A 117 19.11 -17.85 -11.08
CA GLU A 117 19.65 -17.84 -12.45
C GLU A 117 19.13 -19.02 -13.30
N ILE A 118 19.00 -20.22 -12.70
CA ILE A 118 18.45 -21.42 -13.35
C ILE A 118 17.05 -21.20 -13.94
N ILE A 119 16.21 -20.40 -13.27
CA ILE A 119 14.85 -20.12 -13.72
C ILE A 119 14.89 -19.05 -14.81
N THR A 120 15.74 -18.03 -14.66
CA THR A 120 15.87 -16.94 -15.64
C THR A 120 16.47 -17.39 -16.97
N ALA A 121 17.45 -18.30 -16.95
CA ALA A 121 18.08 -18.83 -18.16
C ALA A 121 17.09 -19.63 -19.02
N ASN A 122 16.16 -20.32 -18.37
CA ASN A 122 15.18 -21.18 -19.04
C ASN A 122 13.89 -20.44 -19.43
N SER A 123 13.58 -19.30 -18.80
CA SER A 123 12.41 -18.48 -19.16
C SER A 123 12.60 -17.67 -20.45
N VAL A 124 13.84 -17.28 -20.78
CA VAL A 124 14.16 -16.62 -22.06
C VAL A 124 13.89 -17.54 -23.25
N SER A 125 14.07 -18.85 -23.07
CA SER A 125 13.74 -19.87 -24.07
C SER A 125 12.24 -20.06 -24.30
N LEU A 126 11.35 -19.47 -23.47
CA LEU A 126 9.90 -19.47 -23.69
C LEU A 126 9.45 -18.41 -24.71
N HIS A 127 10.24 -17.36 -24.92
CA HIS A 127 9.96 -16.30 -25.91
C HIS A 127 10.64 -16.54 -27.26
N ALA A 128 11.70 -17.36 -27.30
CA ALA A 128 12.32 -17.81 -28.53
C ALA A 128 11.55 -19.02 -29.07
N ALA A 129 10.57 -18.76 -29.93
CA ALA A 129 10.09 -19.78 -30.85
C ALA A 129 11.30 -20.35 -31.61
N GLU A 130 11.36 -21.68 -31.75
CA GLU A 130 12.37 -22.48 -32.47
C GLU A 130 13.53 -23.03 -31.64
N GLN A 131 13.28 -24.08 -30.86
CA GLN A 131 14.16 -25.27 -30.76
C GLN A 131 13.35 -26.49 -30.28
N PRO A 132 13.68 -27.72 -30.77
CA PRO A 132 12.91 -28.90 -30.45
C PRO A 132 13.10 -29.26 -28.98
N ALA A 133 12.00 -29.62 -28.33
CA ALA A 133 11.95 -30.06 -26.95
C ALA A 133 12.97 -31.18 -26.70
N SER A 134 14.00 -30.90 -25.91
CA SER A 134 14.58 -31.95 -25.09
C SER A 134 13.48 -32.37 -24.11
N GLU A 135 12.86 -33.52 -24.38
CA GLU A 135 12.07 -34.26 -23.40
C GLU A 135 12.92 -34.42 -22.11
N ASP A 136 12.34 -34.17 -20.93
CA ASP A 136 12.89 -34.43 -19.57
C ASP A 136 13.46 -33.28 -18.70
N LEU A 137 13.16 -32.01 -18.99
CA LEU A 137 13.24 -30.94 -17.97
C LEU A 137 11.82 -30.49 -17.63
N ASN A 138 11.41 -30.59 -16.36
CA ASN A 138 10.07 -30.19 -15.87
C ASN A 138 9.88 -28.67 -16.03
N LEU A 139 9.60 -28.23 -17.26
CA LEU A 139 9.32 -26.83 -17.62
C LEU A 139 8.15 -26.28 -16.79
N GLU A 140 7.21 -27.15 -16.41
CA GLU A 140 6.11 -26.88 -15.49
C GLU A 140 6.62 -26.36 -14.13
N THR A 141 7.50 -27.11 -13.47
CA THR A 141 8.08 -26.76 -12.16
C THR A 141 8.81 -25.42 -12.23
N LEU A 142 9.58 -25.20 -13.29
CA LEU A 142 10.33 -23.95 -13.48
C LEU A 142 9.40 -22.76 -13.69
N ALA A 143 8.36 -22.91 -14.52
CA ALA A 143 7.37 -21.87 -14.77
C ALA A 143 6.59 -21.53 -13.50
N GLN A 144 6.16 -22.54 -12.72
CA GLN A 144 5.49 -22.34 -11.45
C GLN A 144 6.41 -21.63 -10.43
N ALA A 145 7.64 -22.10 -10.26
CA ALA A 145 8.61 -21.49 -9.36
C ALA A 145 8.89 -20.02 -9.72
N HIS A 146 8.99 -19.69 -11.01
CA HIS A 146 9.15 -18.32 -11.50
C HIS A 146 8.01 -17.40 -11.03
N VAL A 147 6.77 -17.81 -11.33
CA VAL A 147 5.57 -17.00 -11.07
C VAL A 147 5.35 -16.80 -9.56
N TYR A 148 5.51 -17.84 -8.75
CA TYR A 148 5.38 -17.73 -7.29
C TYR A 148 6.50 -16.92 -6.64
N THR A 149 7.74 -17.01 -7.14
CA THR A 149 8.86 -16.22 -6.62
C THR A 149 8.64 -14.73 -6.88
N ILE A 150 8.20 -14.37 -8.09
CA ILE A 150 7.84 -12.98 -8.44
C ILE A 150 6.67 -12.51 -7.58
N ALA A 151 5.61 -13.30 -7.44
CA ALA A 151 4.47 -12.95 -6.60
C ALA A 151 4.88 -12.71 -5.13
N GLY A 152 5.80 -13.52 -4.59
CA GLY A 152 6.34 -13.34 -3.24
C GLY A 152 7.16 -12.06 -3.09
N ALA A 153 7.99 -11.73 -4.08
CA ALA A 153 8.75 -10.47 -4.11
C ALA A 153 7.82 -9.24 -4.27
N CYS A 154 6.78 -9.33 -5.11
CA CYS A 154 5.75 -8.30 -5.22
C CYS A 154 4.98 -8.11 -3.90
N LEU A 155 4.69 -9.19 -3.19
CA LEU A 155 4.06 -9.14 -1.88
C LEU A 155 4.95 -8.46 -0.85
N ALA A 156 6.25 -8.80 -0.81
CA ALA A 156 7.22 -8.12 0.04
C ALA A 156 7.29 -6.61 -0.27
N LEU A 157 7.23 -6.22 -1.54
CA LEU A 157 7.17 -4.83 -1.96
C LEU A 157 5.89 -4.13 -1.45
N GLY A 158 4.75 -4.84 -1.49
CA GLY A 158 3.49 -4.40 -0.88
C GLY A 158 3.63 -4.13 0.62
N PHE A 159 4.23 -5.06 1.37
CA PHE A 159 4.49 -4.90 2.81
C PHE A 159 5.42 -3.71 3.10
N ARG A 160 6.47 -3.51 2.29
CA ARG A 160 7.45 -2.43 2.48
C ARG A 160 6.84 -1.04 2.33
N PHE A 161 5.96 -0.87 1.35
CA PHE A 161 5.37 0.41 0.97
C PHE A 161 3.88 0.50 1.29
N ALA A 162 3.40 -0.29 2.26
CA ALA A 162 2.00 -0.31 2.65
C ALA A 162 1.52 1.09 3.04
N GLY A 163 0.41 1.53 2.44
CA GLY A 163 -0.20 2.84 2.69
C GLY A 163 0.72 4.04 2.45
N SER A 164 1.79 3.89 1.67
CA SER A 164 2.73 4.98 1.36
C SER A 164 2.37 5.72 0.07
N ALA A 165 1.48 5.17 -0.76
CA ALA A 165 1.12 5.70 -2.08
C ALA A 165 2.33 5.97 -3.01
N ASN A 166 3.41 5.19 -2.85
CA ASN A 166 4.64 5.37 -3.64
C ASN A 166 4.39 5.05 -5.12
N LEU A 167 4.64 6.05 -5.98
CA LEU A 167 4.39 5.97 -7.41
C LEU A 167 5.28 4.93 -8.14
N SER A 168 6.54 4.78 -7.72
CA SER A 168 7.47 3.83 -8.34
C SER A 168 7.05 2.37 -8.07
N ALA A 169 6.73 2.06 -6.81
CA ALA A 169 6.20 0.76 -6.40
C ALA A 169 4.87 0.46 -7.11
N PHE A 170 3.99 1.44 -7.20
CA PHE A 170 2.72 1.32 -7.91
C PHE A 170 2.90 1.00 -9.40
N ASN A 171 3.75 1.74 -10.11
CA ASN A 171 4.00 1.50 -11.53
C ASN A 171 4.62 0.11 -11.76
N CYS A 172 5.54 -0.30 -10.88
CA CYS A 172 6.15 -1.63 -10.91
C CYS A 172 5.10 -2.74 -10.73
N LEU A 173 4.28 -2.67 -9.68
CA LEU A 173 3.24 -3.67 -9.39
C LEU A 173 2.13 -3.67 -10.46
N CYS A 174 1.75 -2.51 -11.00
CA CYS A 174 0.81 -2.43 -12.12
C CYS A 174 1.36 -3.09 -13.38
N LYS A 175 2.67 -3.01 -13.62
CA LYS A 175 3.31 -3.72 -14.75
C LYS A 175 3.17 -5.23 -14.55
N PHE A 176 3.58 -5.75 -13.40
CA PHE A 176 3.46 -7.18 -13.11
C PHE A 176 2.01 -7.68 -13.12
N ALA A 177 1.05 -6.92 -12.61
CA ALA A 177 -0.36 -7.28 -12.68
C ALA A 177 -0.86 -7.44 -14.13
N LYS A 178 -0.42 -6.55 -15.03
CA LYS A 178 -0.72 -6.66 -16.47
C LYS A 178 0.02 -7.82 -17.11
N ASP A 179 1.27 -8.05 -16.75
CA ASP A 179 2.06 -9.17 -17.29
C ASP A 179 1.41 -10.52 -16.91
N PHE A 180 0.90 -10.65 -15.67
CA PHE A 180 0.12 -11.80 -15.21
C PHE A 180 -1.24 -11.95 -15.91
N GLU A 181 -1.89 -10.84 -16.29
CA GLU A 181 -3.14 -10.87 -17.06
C GLU A 181 -2.91 -11.22 -18.54
N CYS A 182 -1.80 -10.75 -19.11
CA CYS A 182 -1.41 -11.01 -20.51
C CYS A 182 -0.87 -12.42 -20.74
N LEU A 183 -0.41 -13.10 -19.69
CA LEU A 183 -0.02 -14.51 -19.73
C LEU A 183 -1.23 -15.35 -20.17
N SER A 184 -1.27 -15.71 -21.45
CA SER A 184 -2.36 -16.44 -22.10
C SER A 184 -1.81 -17.50 -23.05
N GLY A 185 -2.65 -18.50 -23.37
CA GLY A 185 -2.26 -19.61 -24.26
C GLY A 185 -1.41 -20.68 -23.57
N GLN A 186 -0.29 -21.06 -24.20
CA GLN A 186 0.53 -22.22 -23.82
C GLN A 186 1.30 -22.05 -22.49
N ALA A 187 1.52 -20.81 -22.06
CA ALA A 187 2.09 -20.52 -20.73
C ALA A 187 1.12 -20.88 -19.59
N VAL A 188 -0.18 -20.78 -19.84
CA VAL A 188 -1.22 -21.07 -18.86
C VAL A 188 -1.42 -22.58 -18.70
N THR A 189 -1.39 -23.32 -19.80
CA THR A 189 -1.44 -24.80 -19.75
C THR A 189 -0.23 -25.39 -19.05
N THR A 190 0.93 -24.74 -19.16
CA THR A 190 2.19 -25.18 -18.53
C THR A 190 2.31 -24.74 -17.07
N THR A 191 1.73 -23.62 -16.65
CA THR A 191 1.83 -23.17 -15.24
C THR A 191 0.66 -23.66 -14.40
N GLY A 192 -0.48 -23.92 -15.02
CA GLY A 192 -1.75 -24.18 -14.37
C GLY A 192 -2.50 -22.88 -14.05
N HIS A 193 -3.78 -22.84 -14.43
CA HIS A 193 -4.64 -21.66 -14.22
C HIS A 193 -4.79 -21.25 -12.75
N TYR A 194 -4.94 -22.22 -11.84
CA TYR A 194 -5.07 -21.96 -10.40
C TYR A 194 -3.85 -21.22 -9.82
N ASN A 195 -2.65 -21.62 -10.25
CA ASN A 195 -1.39 -21.05 -9.80
C ASN A 195 -1.25 -19.58 -10.26
N LEU A 196 -1.64 -19.31 -11.51
CA LEU A 196 -1.64 -17.96 -12.06
C LEU A 196 -2.66 -17.05 -11.35
N GLU A 197 -3.89 -17.51 -11.13
CA GLU A 197 -4.92 -16.73 -10.41
C GLU A 197 -4.52 -16.47 -8.95
N THR A 198 -3.83 -17.42 -8.31
CA THR A 198 -3.26 -17.22 -6.96
C THR A 198 -2.21 -16.11 -6.97
N CYS A 199 -1.25 -16.16 -7.91
CA CYS A 199 -0.20 -15.15 -8.02
C CYS A 199 -0.75 -13.78 -8.40
N LEU A 200 -1.71 -13.72 -9.32
CA LEU A 200 -2.41 -12.49 -9.70
C LEU A 200 -3.16 -11.88 -8.52
N SER A 201 -3.86 -12.72 -7.73
CA SER A 201 -4.54 -12.29 -6.50
C SER A 201 -3.57 -11.68 -5.49
N VAL A 202 -2.39 -12.29 -5.31
CA VAL A 202 -1.34 -11.80 -4.41
C VAL A 202 -0.76 -10.47 -4.91
N VAL A 203 -0.49 -10.33 -6.20
CA VAL A 203 0.00 -9.07 -6.79
C VAL A 203 -1.06 -7.96 -6.65
N LEU A 204 -2.35 -8.28 -6.86
CA LEU A 204 -3.44 -7.33 -6.68
C LEU A 204 -3.58 -6.86 -5.22
N LEU A 205 -3.45 -7.78 -4.26
CA LEU A 205 -3.40 -7.43 -2.83
C LEU A 205 -2.22 -6.52 -2.52
N SER A 206 -1.04 -6.81 -3.09
CA SER A 206 0.17 -6.00 -2.94
C SER A 206 -0.03 -4.58 -3.47
N LEU A 207 -0.62 -4.47 -4.66
CA LEU A 207 -0.95 -3.19 -5.31
C LEU A 207 -1.92 -2.37 -4.46
N SER A 208 -2.95 -3.03 -3.92
CA SER A 208 -3.94 -2.40 -3.05
C SER A 208 -3.36 -2.02 -1.69
N MET A 209 -2.38 -2.77 -1.18
CA MET A 209 -1.66 -2.47 0.05
C MET A 209 -0.85 -1.18 -0.08
N VAL A 210 -0.12 -0.99 -1.19
CA VAL A 210 0.65 0.24 -1.44
C VAL A 210 -0.26 1.47 -1.51
N MET A 211 -1.42 1.31 -2.16
CA MET A 211 -2.41 2.38 -2.38
C MET A 211 -3.56 2.38 -1.35
N ALA A 212 -3.37 1.76 -0.19
CA ALA A 212 -4.43 1.55 0.80
C ALA A 212 -5.04 2.88 1.28
N GLY A 213 -6.38 2.94 1.28
CA GLY A 213 -7.18 4.10 1.65
C GLY A 213 -7.32 5.19 0.57
N SER A 214 -6.42 5.26 -0.41
CA SER A 214 -6.40 6.37 -1.39
C SER A 214 -7.55 6.37 -2.39
N GLY A 215 -8.20 5.23 -2.64
CA GLY A 215 -9.24 5.15 -3.67
C GLY A 215 -8.72 5.15 -5.12
N ASN A 216 -7.48 4.72 -5.39
CA ASN A 216 -6.89 4.83 -6.73
C ASN A 216 -7.74 4.20 -7.86
N LEU A 217 -8.06 5.00 -8.89
CA LEU A 217 -8.96 4.60 -9.98
C LEU A 217 -8.45 3.40 -10.78
N ARG A 218 -7.14 3.29 -11.04
CA ARG A 218 -6.60 2.21 -11.87
C ARG A 218 -6.72 0.85 -11.17
N VAL A 219 -6.44 0.81 -9.87
CA VAL A 219 -6.60 -0.41 -9.07
C VAL A 219 -8.07 -0.76 -8.93
N LEU A 220 -8.95 0.23 -8.74
CA LEU A 220 -10.40 0.00 -8.73
C LEU A 220 -10.91 -0.61 -10.04
N GLN A 221 -10.44 -0.12 -11.19
CA GLN A 221 -10.79 -0.68 -12.50
C GLN A 221 -10.35 -2.14 -12.61
N LEU A 222 -9.14 -2.47 -12.14
CA LEU A 222 -8.63 -3.84 -12.13
C LEU A 222 -9.44 -4.75 -11.18
N CYS A 223 -9.73 -4.30 -9.95
CA CYS A 223 -10.60 -5.03 -9.02
C CYS A 223 -12.01 -5.25 -9.59
N ARG A 224 -12.57 -4.24 -10.28
CA ARG A 224 -13.88 -4.34 -10.94
C ARG A 224 -13.85 -5.34 -12.10
N PHE A 225 -12.76 -5.39 -12.85
CA PHE A 225 -12.57 -6.36 -13.92
C PHE A 225 -12.52 -7.79 -13.35
N MET A 226 -11.71 -8.02 -12.31
CA MET A 226 -11.62 -9.33 -11.64
C MET A 226 -12.94 -9.74 -10.97
N HIS A 227 -13.70 -8.79 -10.41
CA HIS A 227 -15.02 -9.07 -9.85
C HIS A 227 -16.03 -9.60 -10.89
N LYS A 228 -15.95 -9.12 -12.14
CA LYS A 228 -16.83 -9.57 -13.23
C LYS A 228 -16.48 -10.97 -13.74
N LYS A 229 -15.29 -11.49 -13.46
CA LYS A 229 -14.90 -12.87 -13.78
C LYS A 229 -15.55 -13.82 -12.78
N THR A 230 -16.80 -14.22 -13.02
CA THR A 230 -17.57 -15.13 -12.13
C THR A 230 -17.67 -16.56 -12.64
N GLY A 231 -17.14 -16.87 -13.83
CA GLY A 231 -17.21 -18.19 -14.46
C GLY A 231 -15.85 -18.91 -14.49
N GLY A 232 -15.88 -20.23 -14.73
CA GLY A 232 -14.69 -21.05 -14.92
C GLY A 232 -14.03 -21.48 -13.61
N GLU A 233 -12.70 -21.38 -13.57
CA GLU A 233 -11.81 -21.80 -12.46
C GLU A 233 -11.74 -20.79 -11.30
N MET A 234 -12.57 -19.73 -11.34
CA MET A 234 -12.68 -18.74 -10.28
C MET A 234 -13.43 -19.32 -9.07
N ASN A 235 -12.73 -19.52 -7.95
CA ASN A 235 -13.28 -20.07 -6.73
C ASN A 235 -13.66 -18.99 -5.71
N TYR A 236 -14.24 -19.40 -4.58
CA TYR A 236 -14.62 -18.50 -3.49
C TYR A 236 -13.43 -17.69 -2.96
N GLY A 237 -12.27 -18.34 -2.80
CA GLY A 237 -11.06 -17.74 -2.25
C GLY A 237 -10.50 -16.60 -3.09
N PHE A 238 -10.51 -16.73 -4.42
CA PHE A 238 -10.07 -15.66 -5.31
C PHE A 238 -11.02 -14.47 -5.27
N HIS A 239 -12.34 -14.70 -5.27
CA HIS A 239 -13.30 -13.61 -5.04
C HIS A 239 -13.04 -12.91 -3.70
N LEU A 240 -12.79 -13.67 -2.63
CA LEU A 240 -12.41 -13.12 -1.33
C LEU A 240 -11.12 -12.27 -1.42
N ALA A 241 -10.08 -12.74 -2.11
CA ALA A 241 -8.83 -11.99 -2.30
C ALA A 241 -9.05 -10.68 -3.06
N HIS A 242 -9.78 -10.72 -4.18
CA HIS A 242 -10.11 -9.53 -4.97
C HIS A 242 -10.92 -8.50 -4.18
N HIS A 243 -11.86 -8.97 -3.36
CA HIS A 243 -12.68 -8.10 -2.51
C HIS A 243 -11.93 -7.57 -1.29
N MET A 244 -10.99 -8.33 -0.72
CA MET A 244 -10.05 -7.81 0.28
C MET A 244 -9.19 -6.69 -0.33
N ALA A 245 -8.71 -6.87 -1.55
CA ALA A 245 -7.93 -5.85 -2.26
C ALA A 245 -8.75 -4.55 -2.46
N LEU A 246 -10.00 -4.69 -2.92
CA LEU A 246 -10.94 -3.56 -3.04
C LEU A 246 -11.21 -2.89 -1.68
N GLY A 247 -11.40 -3.68 -0.62
CA GLY A 247 -11.62 -3.18 0.73
C GLY A 247 -10.44 -2.39 1.28
N LEU A 248 -9.20 -2.86 1.05
CA LEU A 248 -7.98 -2.14 1.43
C LEU A 248 -7.84 -0.80 0.69
N LEU A 249 -8.27 -0.73 -0.57
CA LEU A 249 -8.22 0.50 -1.35
C LEU A 249 -9.15 1.60 -0.80
N PHE A 250 -10.30 1.23 -0.24
CA PHE A 250 -11.25 2.14 0.42
C PHE A 250 -11.31 1.94 1.94
N LEU A 251 -10.16 1.66 2.56
CA LEU A 251 -10.09 1.33 3.98
C LEU A 251 -10.71 2.44 4.85
N GLY A 252 -11.73 2.08 5.63
CA GLY A 252 -12.49 3.03 6.44
C GLY A 252 -13.09 4.20 5.65
N GLY A 253 -13.49 3.97 4.39
CA GLY A 253 -14.03 5.01 3.51
C GLY A 253 -12.99 6.05 3.06
N GLY A 254 -11.70 5.69 3.12
CA GLY A 254 -10.58 6.59 2.81
C GLY A 254 -10.04 7.38 4.00
N ARG A 255 -10.55 7.10 5.21
CA ARG A 255 -10.05 7.69 6.46
C ARG A 255 -8.80 6.99 6.99
N TYR A 256 -8.73 5.68 6.80
CA TYR A 256 -7.69 4.82 7.35
C TYR A 256 -6.73 4.37 6.25
N SER A 257 -5.50 4.09 6.64
CA SER A 257 -4.52 3.44 5.78
C SER A 257 -3.66 2.47 6.61
N LEU A 258 -2.83 1.66 5.95
CA LEU A 258 -2.08 0.57 6.59
C LEU A 258 -0.71 1.04 7.07
N SER A 259 -0.32 0.68 8.29
CA SER A 259 1.02 0.97 8.82
C SER A 259 1.99 -0.20 8.62
N THR A 260 3.28 0.11 8.59
CA THR A 260 4.42 -0.82 8.46
C THR A 260 5.17 -1.00 9.78
N SER A 261 4.50 -0.73 10.92
CA SER A 261 5.03 -1.07 12.24
C SER A 261 5.28 -2.58 12.35
N ASN A 262 6.21 -3.00 13.20
CA ASN A 262 6.54 -4.43 13.33
C ASN A 262 5.30 -5.26 13.74
N SER A 263 4.44 -4.71 14.60
CA SER A 263 3.17 -5.34 15.00
C SER A 263 2.16 -5.36 13.85
N SER A 264 2.09 -4.28 13.06
CA SER A 264 1.18 -4.18 11.91
C SER A 264 1.53 -5.18 10.83
N ILE A 265 2.83 -5.38 10.55
CA ILE A 265 3.31 -6.38 9.60
C ILE A 265 2.90 -7.79 10.06
N ALA A 266 3.05 -8.11 11.35
CA ALA A 266 2.62 -9.41 11.88
C ALA A 266 1.11 -9.64 11.68
N ALA A 267 0.29 -8.62 11.94
CA ALA A 267 -1.16 -8.71 11.73
C ALA A 267 -1.52 -8.87 10.23
N LEU A 268 -0.82 -8.15 9.35
CA LEU A 268 -1.02 -8.25 7.90
C LEU A 268 -0.56 -9.61 7.34
N LEU A 269 0.52 -10.20 7.87
CA LEU A 269 0.94 -11.56 7.50
C LEU A 269 -0.16 -12.59 7.79
N CYS A 270 -0.84 -12.47 8.93
CA CYS A 270 -1.98 -13.33 9.23
C CYS A 270 -3.17 -13.05 8.30
N ALA A 271 -3.51 -11.78 8.05
CA ALA A 271 -4.66 -11.41 7.24
C ALA A 271 -4.49 -11.72 5.75
N LEU A 272 -3.27 -11.57 5.22
CA LEU A 272 -2.96 -11.63 3.79
C LEU A 272 -2.15 -12.87 3.44
N TYR A 273 -2.29 -13.95 4.22
CA TYR A 273 -1.67 -15.23 3.91
C TYR A 273 -2.04 -15.69 2.49
N PRO A 274 -1.05 -16.01 1.62
CA PRO A 274 -1.24 -16.13 0.17
C PRO A 274 -1.90 -17.44 -0.32
N HIS A 275 -2.50 -18.22 0.58
CA HIS A 275 -3.35 -19.37 0.21
C HIS A 275 -4.82 -19.07 0.53
N PHE A 276 -5.68 -19.09 -0.49
CA PHE A 276 -7.09 -18.77 -0.35
C PHE A 276 -7.97 -20.04 -0.26
N PRO A 277 -9.12 -19.98 0.43
CA PRO A 277 -10.02 -21.11 0.59
C PRO A 277 -10.70 -21.52 -0.72
N VAL A 278 -10.87 -22.81 -0.99
CA VAL A 278 -11.52 -23.26 -2.24
C VAL A 278 -13.02 -22.98 -2.21
N HIS A 279 -13.66 -23.19 -1.07
CA HIS A 279 -15.09 -22.98 -0.82
C HIS A 279 -15.31 -22.21 0.48
N SER A 280 -16.53 -21.73 0.71
CA SER A 280 -16.86 -20.84 1.84
C SER A 280 -16.55 -21.43 3.22
N THR A 281 -16.70 -22.75 3.41
CA THR A 281 -16.42 -23.42 4.69
C THR A 281 -15.00 -23.97 4.81
N ASP A 282 -14.15 -23.80 3.78
CA ASP A 282 -12.79 -24.32 3.77
C ASP A 282 -11.87 -23.52 4.70
N ASN A 283 -11.31 -24.22 5.68
CA ASN A 283 -10.32 -23.69 6.62
C ASN A 283 -9.09 -24.61 6.72
N ARG A 284 -8.84 -25.47 5.72
CA ARG A 284 -7.79 -26.49 5.78
C ARG A 284 -6.39 -25.90 5.92
N TYR A 285 -6.06 -24.90 5.08
CA TYR A 285 -4.73 -24.28 5.05
C TYR A 285 -4.64 -23.00 5.88
N HIS A 286 -5.74 -22.30 6.04
CA HIS A 286 -5.79 -21.03 6.76
C HIS A 286 -7.16 -20.80 7.37
N LEU A 287 -7.18 -20.36 8.63
CA LEU A 287 -8.41 -20.02 9.33
C LEU A 287 -8.96 -18.68 8.80
N GLN A 288 -10.15 -18.70 8.20
CA GLN A 288 -10.73 -17.50 7.56
C GLN A 288 -10.94 -16.32 8.51
N ALA A 289 -11.17 -16.57 9.81
CA ALA A 289 -11.32 -15.49 10.80
C ALA A 289 -10.08 -14.58 10.88
N LEU A 290 -8.89 -15.12 10.62
CA LEU A 290 -7.63 -14.36 10.65
C LEU A 290 -7.55 -13.31 9.53
N ARG A 291 -8.38 -13.43 8.48
CA ARG A 291 -8.49 -12.44 7.40
C ARG A 291 -8.89 -11.05 7.91
N HIS A 292 -9.55 -10.95 9.07
CA HIS A 292 -9.94 -9.66 9.65
C HIS A 292 -8.83 -8.98 10.47
N LEU A 293 -7.67 -9.61 10.67
CA LEU A 293 -6.58 -9.03 11.46
C LEU A 293 -5.92 -7.81 10.81
N TYR A 294 -6.20 -7.50 9.53
CA TYR A 294 -5.73 -6.26 8.90
C TYR A 294 -6.19 -5.00 9.66
N VAL A 295 -7.27 -5.09 10.45
CA VAL A 295 -7.77 -3.99 11.29
C VAL A 295 -6.73 -3.51 12.31
N LEU A 296 -5.86 -4.41 12.81
CA LEU A 296 -4.80 -4.06 13.76
C LEU A 296 -3.68 -3.25 13.11
N ALA A 297 -3.53 -3.35 11.78
CA ALA A 297 -2.57 -2.58 11.01
C ALA A 297 -3.14 -1.24 10.50
N ALA A 298 -4.46 -1.06 10.57
CA ALA A 298 -5.15 0.13 10.09
C ALA A 298 -5.01 1.29 11.10
N GLU A 299 -4.55 2.44 10.61
CA GLU A 299 -4.43 3.67 11.40
C GLU A 299 -5.11 4.86 10.68
N PRO A 300 -5.73 5.79 11.43
CA PRO A 300 -6.34 6.98 10.84
C PRO A 300 -5.23 7.95 10.41
N ARG A 301 -5.17 8.25 9.11
CA ARG A 301 -4.16 9.16 8.53
C ARG A 301 -4.74 10.27 7.67
N LEU A 302 -6.06 10.30 7.50
CA LEU A 302 -6.73 11.35 6.73
C LEU A 302 -6.70 12.67 7.51
N LEU A 303 -6.12 13.70 6.89
CA LEU A 303 -6.17 15.06 7.40
C LEU A 303 -7.18 15.86 6.59
N VAL A 304 -8.21 16.39 7.28
CA VAL A 304 -9.29 17.17 6.68
C VAL A 304 -9.20 18.60 7.18
N PRO A 305 -8.85 19.57 6.32
CA PRO A 305 -8.87 20.96 6.73
C PRO A 305 -10.32 21.46 6.77
N VAL A 306 -10.66 22.16 7.84
CA VAL A 306 -11.97 22.79 8.03
C VAL A 306 -11.74 24.28 8.15
N ASP A 307 -12.49 25.04 7.36
CA ASP A 307 -12.48 26.49 7.42
C ASP A 307 -13.11 26.97 8.73
N VAL A 308 -12.42 27.83 9.46
CA VAL A 308 -12.84 28.32 10.78
C VAL A 308 -14.11 29.18 10.69
N ASP A 309 -14.25 29.96 9.61
CA ASP A 309 -15.33 30.93 9.50
C ASP A 309 -16.66 30.24 9.13
N THR A 310 -16.63 29.23 8.25
CA THR A 310 -17.82 28.48 7.81
C THR A 310 -18.03 27.16 8.56
N ASN A 311 -17.02 26.65 9.27
CA ASN A 311 -16.99 25.32 9.87
C ASN A 311 -17.28 24.18 8.86
N THR A 312 -16.91 24.38 7.60
CA THR A 312 -17.07 23.39 6.53
C THR A 312 -15.72 22.84 6.05
N PRO A 313 -15.63 21.55 5.66
CA PRO A 313 -14.42 21.01 5.06
C PRO A 313 -14.06 21.73 3.77
N CYS A 314 -12.80 22.11 3.64
CA CYS A 314 -12.29 22.85 2.49
C CYS A 314 -11.10 22.14 1.85
N TYR A 315 -10.62 22.66 0.73
CA TYR A 315 -9.35 22.21 0.14
C TYR A 315 -8.24 23.16 0.54
N VAL A 316 -7.07 22.62 0.87
CA VAL A 316 -5.90 23.39 1.29
C VAL A 316 -4.64 22.73 0.74
N LEU A 317 -3.69 23.55 0.30
CA LEU A 317 -2.39 23.07 -0.14
C LEU A 317 -1.48 22.85 1.08
N LEU A 318 -1.03 21.62 1.26
CA LEU A 318 -0.10 21.19 2.28
C LEU A 318 1.27 20.96 1.67
N GLU A 319 2.29 21.30 2.45
CA GLU A 319 3.68 20.95 2.20
C GLU A 319 4.12 19.99 3.29
N VAL A 320 4.43 18.77 2.88
CA VAL A 320 4.86 17.70 3.77
C VAL A 320 6.35 17.47 3.56
N THR A 321 7.10 17.43 4.63
CA THR A 321 8.56 17.23 4.57
C THR A 321 8.93 15.87 5.17
N TYR A 322 9.66 15.08 4.40
CA TYR A 322 10.15 13.78 4.83
C TYR A 322 11.50 13.92 5.50
N LYS A 323 11.78 13.11 6.52
CA LYS A 323 13.11 13.05 7.13
C LYS A 323 14.07 12.36 6.16
N GLY A 324 15.28 12.89 6.01
CA GLY A 324 16.33 12.18 5.30
C GLY A 324 16.61 10.83 5.95
N THR A 325 16.68 9.78 5.14
CA THR A 325 17.01 8.41 5.56
C THR A 325 18.13 7.87 4.66
N GLN A 326 18.58 6.63 4.91
CA GLN A 326 19.58 5.99 4.06
C GLN A 326 19.15 5.81 2.59
N TRP A 327 17.84 5.90 2.29
CA TRP A 327 17.30 5.69 0.94
C TRP A 327 17.04 6.99 0.18
N TYR A 328 16.85 8.12 0.87
CA TYR A 328 16.52 9.39 0.24
C TYR A 328 16.91 10.57 1.14
N GLU A 329 17.31 11.67 0.51
CA GLU A 329 17.62 12.93 1.20
C GLU A 329 16.35 13.61 1.72
N GLU A 330 16.50 14.66 2.52
CA GLU A 330 15.34 15.42 3.01
C GLU A 330 14.57 16.07 1.85
N THR A 331 13.34 15.61 1.60
CA THR A 331 12.51 16.08 0.49
C THR A 331 11.19 16.67 0.97
N THR A 332 10.67 17.61 0.19
CA THR A 332 9.39 18.28 0.42
C THR A 332 8.43 17.94 -0.72
N GLU A 333 7.21 17.53 -0.39
CA GLU A 333 6.16 17.21 -1.34
C GLU A 333 4.93 18.07 -1.07
N GLU A 334 4.32 18.56 -2.14
CA GLU A 334 3.08 19.35 -2.08
C GLU A 334 1.87 18.45 -2.32
N LEU A 335 0.91 18.49 -1.39
CA LEU A 335 -0.30 17.68 -1.42
C LEU A 335 -1.52 18.59 -1.28
N MET A 336 -2.60 18.28 -1.98
CA MET A 336 -3.89 18.97 -1.80
C MET A 336 -4.73 18.23 -0.77
N ALA A 337 -4.92 18.78 0.41
CA ALA A 337 -5.81 18.21 1.42
C ALA A 337 -7.29 18.50 1.08
N PRO A 338 -8.25 17.62 1.43
CA PRO A 338 -8.13 16.46 2.31
C PRO A 338 -7.42 15.25 1.67
N THR A 339 -6.36 14.77 2.31
CA THR A 339 -5.52 13.64 1.85
C THR A 339 -5.04 12.78 3.01
N LEU A 340 -4.70 11.53 2.69
CA LEU A 340 -4.01 10.63 3.60
C LEU A 340 -2.55 11.06 3.73
N LEU A 341 -2.10 11.24 4.98
CA LEU A 341 -0.71 11.46 5.26
C LEU A 341 0.09 10.15 5.16
N PRO A 342 1.38 10.21 4.79
CA PRO A 342 2.28 9.08 4.96
C PRO A 342 2.53 8.80 6.47
N GLU A 343 3.30 7.77 6.77
CA GLU A 343 3.54 7.38 8.16
C GLU A 343 4.23 8.49 8.97
N LEU A 344 3.69 8.75 10.16
CA LEU A 344 4.06 9.87 11.01
C LEU A 344 5.54 9.88 11.43
N HIS A 345 6.16 8.70 11.58
CA HIS A 345 7.55 8.59 12.02
C HIS A 345 8.56 8.97 10.92
N LEU A 346 8.16 8.87 9.64
CA LEU A 346 8.97 9.28 8.48
C LEU A 346 8.91 10.79 8.24
N LEU A 347 7.91 11.49 8.79
CA LEU A 347 7.66 12.90 8.57
C LEU A 347 8.41 13.81 9.54
N LYS A 348 8.99 14.90 9.02
CA LYS A 348 9.73 15.93 9.77
C LYS A 348 8.83 17.07 10.24
N GLN A 349 8.08 17.67 9.31
CA GLN A 349 7.13 18.75 9.56
C GLN A 349 6.03 18.72 8.50
N ILE A 350 4.85 19.22 8.88
CA ILE A 350 3.72 19.48 7.97
C ILE A 350 3.42 20.96 8.02
N LYS A 351 3.32 21.60 6.86
CA LYS A 351 3.03 23.02 6.72
C LYS A 351 1.80 23.24 5.85
N VAL A 352 0.86 24.05 6.32
CA VAL A 352 -0.18 24.62 5.46
C VAL A 352 0.45 25.74 4.65
N LYS A 353 0.44 25.63 3.32
CA LYS A 353 0.97 26.69 2.46
C LYS A 353 0.06 27.91 2.46
N GLY A 354 0.72 29.08 2.39
CA GLY A 354 0.09 30.36 2.66
C GLY A 354 -0.47 31.19 1.52
N PRO A 355 -0.63 30.75 0.25
CA PRO A 355 -1.16 31.69 -0.74
C PRO A 355 -2.56 32.15 -0.31
N ARG A 356 -3.47 31.21 0.00
CA ARG A 356 -4.88 31.45 0.31
C ARG A 356 -5.28 31.32 1.76
N TYR A 357 -4.63 30.45 2.51
CA TYR A 357 -4.91 30.25 3.93
C TYR A 357 -3.76 30.80 4.76
N TRP A 358 -4.01 31.02 6.04
CA TRP A 358 -2.94 31.37 6.97
C TRP A 358 -2.00 30.19 7.17
N GLU A 359 -0.69 30.45 7.19
CA GLU A 359 0.32 29.40 7.32
C GLU A 359 0.32 28.85 8.74
N ILE A 360 0.28 27.53 8.85
CA ILE A 360 0.38 26.78 10.10
C ILE A 360 1.46 25.74 9.91
N ILE A 361 2.40 25.68 10.85
CA ILE A 361 3.51 24.72 10.82
C ILE A 361 3.36 23.79 12.02
N ILE A 362 3.30 22.50 11.75
CA ILE A 362 3.29 21.43 12.75
C ILE A 362 4.63 20.71 12.68
N ASP A 363 5.50 21.02 13.65
CA ASP A 363 6.81 20.38 13.81
C ASP A 363 6.67 19.01 14.49
N LEU A 364 6.87 17.92 13.75
CA LEU A 364 6.75 16.57 14.29
C LEU A 364 7.93 16.17 15.19
N ARG A 365 9.04 16.91 15.14
CA ARG A 365 10.19 16.70 16.04
C ARG A 365 9.86 16.96 17.51
N LYS A 366 8.94 17.91 17.77
CA LYS A 366 8.60 18.38 19.11
C LYS A 366 7.39 17.65 19.70
N GLY A 367 6.55 17.01 18.88
CA GLY A 367 5.36 16.31 19.37
C GLY A 367 4.55 15.57 18.31
N ILE A 368 4.96 14.34 17.97
CA ILE A 368 4.17 13.41 17.13
C ILE A 368 2.79 13.15 17.74
N GLN A 369 2.72 13.07 19.07
CA GLN A 369 1.49 12.80 19.82
C GLN A 369 0.39 13.84 19.57
N HIS A 370 0.76 15.10 19.33
CA HIS A 370 -0.21 16.15 19.04
C HIS A 370 -0.93 15.88 17.71
N LEU A 371 -0.18 15.60 16.65
CA LEU A 371 -0.76 15.26 15.34
C LEU A 371 -1.53 13.94 15.40
N GLN A 372 -1.01 12.94 16.12
CA GLN A 372 -1.73 11.68 16.32
C GLN A 372 -3.08 11.91 17.03
N SER A 373 -3.13 12.77 18.06
CA SER A 373 -4.40 13.12 18.71
C SER A 373 -5.37 13.83 17.77
N ILE A 374 -4.88 14.66 16.84
CA ILE A 374 -5.73 15.31 15.82
C ILE A 374 -6.31 14.24 14.90
N LEU A 375 -5.48 13.34 14.37
CA LEU A 375 -5.90 12.27 13.47
C LEU A 375 -6.90 11.31 14.12
N CYS A 376 -6.71 10.98 15.40
CA CYS A 376 -7.67 10.17 16.16
C CYS A 376 -9.03 10.87 16.34
N LYS A 377 -9.04 12.19 16.54
CA LYS A 377 -10.25 13.03 16.70
C LYS A 377 -10.70 13.59 15.34
N ASP A 378 -11.12 12.70 14.45
CA ASP A 378 -11.62 13.03 13.10
C ASP A 378 -10.60 13.63 12.12
N GLY A 379 -9.37 13.92 12.53
CA GLY A 379 -8.32 14.43 11.62
C GLY A 379 -8.59 15.85 11.15
N VAL A 380 -9.37 16.62 11.92
CA VAL A 380 -9.76 17.98 11.56
C VAL A 380 -8.63 18.96 11.87
N LEU A 381 -8.18 19.69 10.85
CA LEU A 381 -7.26 20.81 10.99
C LEU A 381 -7.99 22.12 10.71
N TYR A 382 -8.11 22.97 11.72
CA TYR A 382 -8.72 24.28 11.54
C TYR A 382 -7.77 25.22 10.78
N VAL A 383 -8.23 25.74 9.65
CA VAL A 383 -7.53 26.70 8.81
C VAL A 383 -8.37 27.94 8.64
N LYS A 384 -7.73 29.10 8.54
CA LYS A 384 -8.43 30.36 8.27
C LYS A 384 -8.12 30.85 6.87
N LEU A 385 -9.15 31.15 6.09
CA LEU A 385 -9.00 31.77 4.77
C LEU A 385 -8.44 33.19 4.93
N ARG A 386 -7.51 33.59 4.05
CA ARG A 386 -7.04 34.96 3.98
C ARG A 386 -8.09 35.83 3.32
N ALA A 387 -8.36 36.99 3.92
CA ALA A 387 -9.24 37.98 3.31
C ALA A 387 -8.69 38.42 1.95
N GLY A 388 -9.59 38.58 0.97
CA GLY A 388 -9.22 38.96 -0.40
C GLY A 388 -8.88 37.80 -1.33
N GLN A 389 -9.04 36.54 -0.89
CA GLN A 389 -8.84 35.37 -1.75
C GLN A 389 -10.00 34.40 -1.63
N LEU A 390 -10.33 33.72 -2.74
CA LEU A 390 -11.39 32.72 -2.79
C LEU A 390 -10.91 31.33 -2.39
N SER A 391 -11.83 30.50 -1.90
CA SER A 391 -11.55 29.10 -1.60
C SER A 391 -11.14 28.32 -2.86
N TYR A 392 -10.38 27.23 -2.71
CA TYR A 392 -10.05 26.35 -3.83
C TYR A 392 -11.27 25.63 -4.44
N LYS A 393 -12.40 25.59 -3.73
CA LYS A 393 -13.67 25.06 -4.26
C LYS A 393 -14.29 26.00 -5.30
N GLU A 394 -14.19 27.30 -5.09
CA GLU A 394 -14.75 28.33 -5.95
C GLU A 394 -13.78 28.74 -7.08
N ASP A 395 -12.49 28.74 -6.80
CA ASP A 395 -11.44 29.09 -7.75
C ASP A 395 -10.29 28.07 -7.69
N PRO A 396 -10.41 26.87 -8.29
CA PRO A 396 -9.41 25.80 -8.12
C PRO A 396 -8.02 26.18 -8.65
N MET A 397 -7.96 26.99 -9.70
CA MET A 397 -6.71 27.33 -10.39
C MET A 397 -6.22 28.75 -10.07
N GLY A 398 -7.01 29.57 -9.39
CA GLY A 398 -6.58 30.90 -8.93
C GLY A 398 -6.74 32.01 -9.97
N TRP A 399 -7.37 31.75 -11.12
CA TRP A 399 -7.47 32.74 -12.20
C TRP A 399 -8.29 33.95 -11.78
N ARG A 400 -9.37 33.75 -11.02
CA ARG A 400 -10.20 34.86 -10.52
C ARG A 400 -9.41 35.69 -9.51
N SER A 401 -8.69 35.01 -8.63
CA SER A 401 -7.81 35.62 -7.63
C SER A 401 -6.63 36.37 -8.27
N LEU A 402 -6.08 35.89 -9.39
CA LEU A 402 -5.00 36.54 -10.15
C LEU A 402 -5.48 37.79 -10.90
N LEU A 403 -6.63 37.71 -11.57
CA LEU A 403 -7.29 38.87 -12.20
C LEU A 403 -7.61 39.95 -11.16
N ALA A 404 -7.95 39.52 -9.95
CA ALA A 404 -8.16 40.39 -8.80
C ALA A 404 -6.86 41.09 -8.33
N GLN A 405 -5.75 40.36 -8.19
CA GLN A 405 -4.47 40.92 -7.73
C GLN A 405 -3.84 41.92 -8.71
N THR A 406 -4.10 41.79 -10.01
CA THR A 406 -3.68 42.80 -11.00
C THR A 406 -4.33 44.16 -10.77
N VAL A 407 -5.55 44.20 -10.20
CA VAL A 407 -6.26 45.45 -9.86
C VAL A 407 -5.63 46.13 -8.63
N THR A 408 -5.12 45.36 -7.66
CA THR A 408 -4.54 45.92 -6.42
C THR A 408 -3.11 46.45 -6.59
N HIS A 409 -2.32 45.89 -7.52
CA HIS A 409 -0.93 46.32 -7.73
C HIS A 409 -0.78 47.60 -8.58
N ARG A 410 -1.87 48.12 -9.13
CA ARG A 410 -1.90 49.39 -9.87
C ARG A 410 -2.82 50.37 -9.15
N ASN A 411 -2.24 51.27 -8.34
CA ASN A 411 -2.93 52.39 -7.68
C ASN A 411 -3.82 53.25 -8.63
N SER A 412 -3.65 53.14 -9.95
CA SER A 412 -4.49 53.79 -10.96
C SER A 412 -5.83 53.10 -11.24
N GLU A 413 -5.96 51.78 -10.99
CA GLU A 413 -7.13 50.97 -11.38
C GLU A 413 -8.13 50.73 -10.23
N ALA A 414 -7.80 51.09 -8.98
CA ALA A 414 -8.77 51.12 -7.88
C ALA A 414 -9.95 52.08 -8.15
N ARG A 415 -9.76 53.09 -9.01
CA ARG A 415 -10.83 53.99 -9.50
C ARG A 415 -11.74 53.34 -10.55
N SER A 416 -11.33 52.24 -11.19
CA SER A 416 -12.11 51.52 -12.21
C SER A 416 -12.72 50.21 -11.71
N PHE A 417 -12.68 49.97 -10.40
CA PHE A 417 -13.23 48.76 -9.81
C PHE A 417 -14.76 48.79 -9.84
N LYS A 418 -15.38 47.88 -10.59
CA LYS A 418 -16.84 47.72 -10.61
C LYS A 418 -17.29 46.96 -9.36
N PRO A 419 -18.31 47.44 -8.62
CA PRO A 419 -18.82 46.77 -7.42
C PRO A 419 -19.24 45.31 -7.65
N GLU A 420 -19.70 44.95 -8.85
CA GLU A 420 -20.08 43.56 -9.18
C GLU A 420 -18.88 42.59 -9.15
N ALA A 421 -17.66 43.09 -9.35
CA ALA A 421 -16.46 42.26 -9.41
C ALA A 421 -15.94 41.82 -8.03
N ILE A 422 -16.49 42.34 -6.92
CA ILE A 422 -16.08 41.98 -5.55
C ILE A 422 -16.28 40.50 -5.21
N SER A 423 -17.29 39.89 -5.83
CA SER A 423 -17.55 38.45 -5.72
C SER A 423 -16.41 37.58 -6.24
N ALA A 424 -15.53 38.14 -7.07
CA ALA A 424 -14.32 37.45 -7.53
C ALA A 424 -13.15 37.51 -6.52
N PHE A 425 -13.24 38.35 -5.48
CA PHE A 425 -12.21 38.56 -4.47
C PHE A 425 -12.52 37.86 -3.16
N THR A 426 -13.77 37.96 -2.70
CA THR A 426 -14.18 37.46 -1.39
C THR A 426 -15.59 36.91 -1.42
N SER A 427 -15.78 35.79 -0.74
CA SER A 427 -17.09 35.22 -0.42
C SER A 427 -17.59 35.61 0.99
N ASP A 428 -16.93 36.54 1.67
CA ASP A 428 -17.37 37.04 2.98
C ASP A 428 -18.71 37.81 2.86
N PRO A 429 -19.79 37.35 3.53
CA PRO A 429 -21.09 38.02 3.50
C PRO A 429 -21.06 39.47 3.94
N ALA A 430 -20.17 39.86 4.87
CA ALA A 430 -20.08 41.24 5.35
C ALA A 430 -19.56 42.19 4.26
N LEU A 431 -18.51 41.78 3.54
CA LEU A 431 -17.94 42.55 2.43
C LEU A 431 -18.87 42.57 1.21
N LEU A 432 -19.52 41.45 0.90
CA LEU A 432 -20.50 41.37 -0.19
C LEU A 432 -21.71 42.26 0.07
N SER A 433 -22.28 42.20 1.27
CA SER A 433 -23.40 43.07 1.66
C SER A 433 -23.00 44.54 1.68
N PHE A 434 -21.80 44.88 2.15
CA PHE A 434 -21.29 46.24 2.06
C PHE A 434 -21.23 46.74 0.61
N ALA A 435 -20.69 45.93 -0.31
CA ALA A 435 -20.63 46.30 -1.72
C ALA A 435 -22.02 46.43 -2.36
N GLU A 436 -22.97 45.58 -1.99
CA GLU A 436 -24.34 45.61 -2.52
C GLU A 436 -25.13 46.82 -2.02
N TYR A 437 -25.05 47.15 -0.72
CA TYR A 437 -25.83 48.23 -0.13
C TYR A 437 -25.19 49.62 -0.29
N PHE A 438 -23.85 49.72 -0.34
CA PHE A 438 -23.16 51.03 -0.37
C PHE A 438 -22.47 51.33 -1.69
N CYS A 439 -21.90 50.32 -2.37
CA CYS A 439 -21.08 50.57 -3.56
C CYS A 439 -21.87 50.46 -4.87
N LYS A 440 -22.99 49.71 -4.89
CA LYS A 440 -23.80 49.52 -6.09
C LYS A 440 -24.79 50.68 -6.27
N PRO A 441 -24.70 51.47 -7.36
CA PRO A 441 -25.68 52.52 -7.62
C PRO A 441 -27.03 51.91 -8.01
N THR A 442 -28.07 52.13 -7.23
CA THR A 442 -29.45 51.67 -7.52
C THR A 442 -30.26 52.69 -8.34
N THR A 443 -29.79 53.92 -8.43
CA THR A 443 -30.37 55.03 -9.21
C THR A 443 -29.23 55.83 -9.86
N ASP A 444 -29.48 56.43 -11.02
CA ASP A 444 -28.57 57.41 -11.65
C ASP A 444 -28.47 58.64 -10.74
N MET A 445 -27.63 58.54 -9.71
CA MET A 445 -27.22 59.65 -8.88
C MET A 445 -26.39 60.57 -9.77
N GLY A 446 -27.03 61.63 -10.28
CA GLY A 446 -26.35 62.69 -11.01
C GLY A 446 -25.08 63.12 -10.26
N GLN A 447 -23.99 63.26 -11.02
CA GLN A 447 -22.64 63.59 -10.56
C GLN A 447 -22.61 64.55 -9.35
N VAL A 448 -22.53 64.00 -8.14
CA VAL A 448 -22.05 64.75 -6.98
C VAL A 448 -20.93 63.94 -6.36
N ILE A 449 -19.71 64.39 -6.67
CA ILE A 449 -18.45 63.87 -6.15
C ILE A 449 -18.45 64.14 -4.64
N TYR A 450 -18.79 63.14 -3.83
CA TYR A 450 -18.43 63.16 -2.40
C TYR A 450 -16.99 62.67 -2.25
N LEU A 451 -16.07 63.63 -2.17
CA LEU A 451 -14.70 63.43 -1.72
C LEU A 451 -14.73 62.96 -0.25
N PHE A 452 -14.66 61.65 -0.01
CA PHE A 452 -14.29 61.14 1.30
C PHE A 452 -12.77 61.27 1.46
N HIS A 453 -12.33 62.29 2.20
CA HIS A 453 -10.99 62.33 2.78
C HIS A 453 -10.96 61.38 3.98
N LEU A 454 -10.18 60.30 3.89
CA LEU A 454 -9.70 59.56 5.05
C LEU A 454 -8.61 60.40 5.73
N MET A 455 -8.87 60.84 6.97
CA MET A 455 -7.83 61.16 7.95
C MET A 455 -7.44 59.90 8.70
#